data_AF-A0A401PV57-F1
#
_entry.id   AF-A0A401PV57-F1
#
_cell.length_a   1.000
_cell.length_b   1.000
_cell.length_c   1.000
_cell.angle_alpha   90.00
_cell.angle_beta   90.00
_cell.angle_gamma   90.00
#
_symmetry.space_group_name_H-M   'P 1'
#
loop_
_entity.id
_entity.type
_entity.pdbx_description
1 polymer ?
#
loop_
_entity_poly.entity_id
_entity_poly.type
_entity_poly.pdbx_seq_one_letter_code
_entity_poly.pdbx_strand_id
1 'polypeptide(L)'
;MKQVVREWCEYRIHPENKNWTQIKREAWISSNLYGFSLAIQECGLASFKSSITKTMKGFEYILTRMQGEAPTKTLRETAKEATEKAKETALAAKEKAKDLASKTGPQKKPHYV
;
A
#
# COMPACT_ATOMS: atom_id res chain seq x y z
N MET A 1 3.70 -23.43 -13.28
CA MET A 1 2.39 -23.05 -12.70
C MET A 1 1.97 -21.73 -13.34
N LYS A 2 1.03 -21.72 -14.29
CA LYS A 2 0.63 -20.49 -15.01
C LYS A 2 -0.84 -20.17 -14.73
N GLN A 3 -1.05 -19.18 -13.89
CA GLN A 3 -2.33 -18.49 -13.73
C GLN A 3 -2.41 -17.39 -14.79
N VAL A 4 -3.54 -17.27 -15.48
CA VAL A 4 -3.79 -16.17 -16.42
C VAL A 4 -5.02 -15.40 -15.99
N VAL A 5 -4.83 -14.10 -15.75
CA VAL A 5 -5.91 -13.13 -15.49
C VAL A 5 -6.02 -12.26 -16.73
N ARG A 6 -7.16 -12.32 -17.43
CA ARG A 6 -7.52 -11.39 -18.51
C ARG A 6 -8.51 -10.39 -17.98
N GLU A 7 -8.26 -9.11 -18.19
CA GLU A 7 -9.12 -8.01 -17.76
C GLU A 7 -9.66 -7.27 -18.99
N TRP A 8 -10.93 -6.92 -18.95
CA TRP A 8 -11.56 -6.03 -19.91
C TRP A 8 -12.20 -4.86 -19.16
N CYS A 9 -11.91 -3.65 -19.62
CA CYS A 9 -12.42 -2.41 -19.04
C CYS A 9 -13.09 -1.57 -20.13
N GLU A 10 -14.33 -1.16 -19.86
CA GLU A 10 -15.09 -0.27 -20.72
C GLU A 10 -15.37 1.04 -19.96
N TYR A 11 -14.96 2.16 -20.55
CA TYR A 11 -15.11 3.49 -19.99
C TYR A 11 -16.20 4.22 -20.75
N ARG A 12 -17.22 4.71 -20.03
CA ARG A 12 -18.38 5.40 -20.62
C ARG A 12 -18.79 6.59 -19.76
N ILE A 13 -19.47 7.55 -20.37
CA ILE A 13 -20.17 8.60 -19.62
C ILE A 13 -21.32 7.93 -18.85
N HIS A 14 -21.51 8.28 -17.58
CA HIS A 14 -22.55 7.69 -16.76
C HIS A 14 -23.94 8.04 -17.32
N PRO A 15 -24.85 7.07 -17.49
CA PRO A 15 -26.14 7.28 -18.18
C PRO A 15 -27.02 8.31 -17.47
N GLU A 16 -26.94 8.38 -16.13
CA GLU A 16 -27.75 9.30 -15.31
C GLU A 16 -27.05 10.63 -15.02
N ASN A 17 -25.73 10.70 -15.17
CA ASN A 17 -24.94 11.89 -14.81
C ASN A 17 -23.80 12.10 -15.81
N LYS A 18 -23.99 13.06 -16.72
CA LYS A 18 -23.01 13.34 -17.79
C LYS A 18 -21.66 13.84 -17.27
N ASN A 19 -21.58 14.28 -16.02
CA ASN A 19 -20.33 14.74 -15.40
C ASN A 19 -19.50 13.58 -14.82
N TRP A 20 -20.05 12.36 -14.77
CA TRP A 20 -19.35 11.20 -14.23
C TRP A 20 -18.90 10.25 -15.33
N THR A 21 -17.73 9.64 -15.12
CA THR A 21 -17.26 8.52 -15.93
C THR A 21 -17.53 7.21 -15.20
N GLN A 22 -18.29 6.32 -15.83
CA GLN A 22 -18.50 4.96 -15.37
C GLN A 22 -17.44 4.03 -15.96
N ILE A 23 -16.93 3.12 -15.13
CA ILE A 23 -15.99 2.09 -15.55
C ILE A 23 -16.67 0.73 -15.30
N LYS A 24 -16.93 -0.02 -16.37
CA LYS A 24 -17.33 -1.43 -16.28
C LYS A 24 -16.09 -2.30 -16.43
N ARG A 25 -15.81 -3.15 -15.44
CA ARG A 25 -14.62 -3.99 -15.40
C ARG A 25 -15.00 -5.46 -15.23
N GLU A 26 -14.46 -6.31 -16.09
CA GLU A 26 -14.66 -7.75 -16.09
C GLU A 26 -13.31 -8.45 -16.11
N ALA A 27 -13.23 -9.63 -15.47
CA ALA A 27 -12.00 -10.42 -15.48
C ALA A 27 -12.28 -11.91 -15.61
N TRP A 28 -11.44 -12.59 -16.39
CA TRP A 28 -11.42 -14.03 -16.55
C TRP A 28 -10.14 -14.60 -15.94
N ILE A 29 -10.30 -15.42 -14.90
CA ILE A 29 -9.20 -16.07 -14.19
C ILE A 29 -9.19 -17.54 -14.60
N SER A 30 -8.09 -17.99 -15.19
CA SER A 30 -7.93 -19.36 -15.68
C SER A 30 -6.62 -19.98 -15.20
N SER A 31 -6.63 -21.30 -14.98
CA SER A 31 -5.48 -22.09 -14.57
C SER A 31 -5.49 -23.43 -15.31
N ASN A 32 -4.32 -23.85 -15.78
CA ASN A 32 -4.12 -25.16 -16.41
C ASN A 32 -3.64 -26.24 -15.42
N LEU A 33 -3.67 -25.97 -14.11
CA LEU A 33 -3.23 -26.92 -13.08
C LEU A 33 -4.43 -27.58 -12.40
N TYR A 34 -4.65 -28.84 -12.75
CA TYR A 34 -5.65 -29.71 -12.13
C TYR A 34 -5.22 -30.05 -10.68
N GLY A 35 -6.17 -30.01 -9.74
CA GLY A 35 -5.92 -30.31 -8.31
C GLY A 35 -5.61 -29.09 -7.41
N PHE A 36 -5.25 -27.94 -7.99
CA PHE A 36 -5.03 -26.68 -7.25
C PHE A 36 -5.83 -25.50 -7.85
N SER A 37 -6.85 -25.79 -8.66
CA SER A 37 -7.61 -24.78 -9.39
C SER A 37 -8.24 -23.73 -8.47
N LEU A 38 -8.80 -24.13 -7.33
CA LEU A 38 -9.41 -23.23 -6.34
C LEU A 38 -8.41 -22.23 -5.76
N ALA A 39 -7.29 -22.70 -5.22
CA ALA A 39 -6.27 -21.83 -4.63
C ALA A 39 -5.67 -20.86 -5.67
N ILE A 40 -5.50 -21.31 -6.92
CA ILE A 40 -5.03 -20.46 -8.00
C ILE A 40 -6.10 -19.43 -8.41
N GLN A 41 -7.39 -19.81 -8.42
CA GLN A 41 -8.47 -18.86 -8.67
C GLN A 41 -8.54 -17.79 -7.56
N GLU A 42 -8.38 -18.18 -6.30
CA GLU A 42 -8.35 -17.25 -5.17
C GLU A 42 -7.14 -16.30 -5.25
N CYS A 43 -5.97 -16.80 -5.61
CA CYS A 43 -4.77 -15.98 -5.84
C CYS A 43 -4.99 -14.97 -6.98
N GLY A 44 -5.59 -15.41 -8.09
CA GLY A 44 -5.96 -14.54 -9.20
C GLY A 44 -6.99 -13.49 -8.83
N LEU A 45 -7.99 -13.86 -8.02
CA LEU A 45 -9.03 -12.96 -7.57
C LEU A 45 -8.46 -11.90 -6.61
N ALA A 46 -7.59 -12.30 -5.68
CA ALA A 46 -6.91 -11.38 -4.78
C ALA A 46 -6.04 -10.37 -5.57
N SER A 47 -5.31 -10.86 -6.58
CA SER A 47 -4.47 -10.02 -7.45
C SER A 47 -5.31 -9.03 -8.27
N PHE A 48 -6.44 -9.49 -8.81
CA PHE A 48 -7.39 -8.64 -9.53
C PHE A 48 -7.97 -7.56 -8.62
N LYS A 49 -8.46 -7.91 -7.42
CA LYS A 49 -8.94 -6.94 -6.42
C LYS A 49 -7.88 -5.89 -6.06
N SER A 50 -6.64 -6.32 -5.85
CA SER A 50 -5.52 -5.39 -5.59
C SER A 50 -5.29 -4.44 -6.77
N SER A 51 -5.39 -4.95 -8.00
CA SER A 51 -5.25 -4.15 -9.22
C SER A 51 -6.36 -3.11 -9.34
N ILE A 52 -7.60 -3.43 -8.97
CA ILE A 52 -8.70 -2.45 -8.90
C ILE A 52 -8.32 -1.29 -8.00
N THR A 53 -7.90 -1.57 -6.76
CA THR A 53 -7.55 -0.52 -5.79
C THR A 53 -6.39 0.34 -6.28
N LYS A 54 -5.35 -0.25 -6.87
CA LYS A 54 -4.20 0.48 -7.41
C LYS A 54 -4.61 1.38 -8.57
N THR A 55 -5.43 0.87 -9.49
CA THR A 55 -5.90 1.62 -10.65
C THR A 55 -6.78 2.79 -10.24
N MET A 56 -7.68 2.61 -9.26
CA MET A 56 -8.50 3.73 -8.76
C MET A 56 -7.65 4.83 -8.12
N LYS A 57 -6.68 4.47 -7.28
CA LYS A 57 -5.72 5.43 -6.71
C LYS A 57 -4.88 6.12 -7.79
N GLY A 58 -4.49 5.40 -8.83
CA GLY A 58 -3.78 5.95 -9.98
C GLY A 58 -4.62 6.97 -10.75
N PHE A 59 -5.91 6.69 -10.95
CA PHE A 59 -6.85 7.63 -11.55
C PHE A 59 -7.03 8.88 -10.72
N GLU A 60 -7.30 8.74 -9.42
CA GLU A 60 -7.40 9.90 -8.51
C GLU A 60 -6.14 10.77 -8.60
N TYR A 61 -4.95 10.16 -8.49
CA TYR A 61 -3.69 10.87 -8.55
C TYR A 61 -3.48 11.66 -9.87
N ILE A 62 -3.74 11.04 -11.02
CA ILE A 62 -3.52 11.74 -12.30
C ILE A 62 -4.61 12.78 -12.58
N LEU A 63 -5.87 12.51 -12.21
CA LEU A 63 -6.98 13.44 -12.39
C LEU A 63 -6.78 14.71 -11.57
N THR A 64 -6.45 14.59 -10.28
CA THR A 64 -6.17 15.75 -9.42
C THR A 64 -4.97 16.57 -9.94
N ARG A 65 -3.96 15.91 -10.52
CA ARG A 65 -2.83 16.60 -11.17
C ARG A 65 -3.21 17.33 -12.44
N MET A 66 -4.05 16.73 -13.28
CA MET A 66 -4.54 17.37 -14.51
C MET A 66 -5.47 18.55 -14.21
N GLN A 67 -6.20 18.52 -13.09
CA GLN A 67 -7.08 19.59 -12.64
C GLN A 67 -6.35 20.74 -11.92
N GLY A 68 -5.03 20.60 -11.68
CA GLY A 68 -4.23 21.63 -11.02
C GLY A 68 -4.43 21.72 -9.50
N GLU A 69 -5.20 20.80 -8.90
CA GLU A 69 -5.55 20.81 -7.48
C GLU A 69 -4.53 20.06 -6.59
N ALA A 70 -3.57 19.33 -7.19
CA ALA A 70 -2.61 18.56 -6.41
C ALA A 70 -1.45 19.44 -5.90
N PRO A 71 -1.11 19.38 -4.59
CA PRO A 71 0.19 19.84 -4.11
C PRO A 71 1.28 19.08 -4.88
N THR A 72 2.21 19.82 -5.47
CA THR A 72 3.31 19.37 -6.32
C THR A 72 4.35 18.50 -5.59
N LYS A 73 4.01 17.81 -4.50
CA LYS A 73 4.92 16.82 -3.92
C LYS A 73 4.88 15.55 -4.77
N THR A 74 5.98 15.28 -5.45
CA THR A 74 6.13 14.07 -6.27
C THR A 74 6.12 12.82 -5.39
N LEU A 75 5.68 11.66 -5.89
CA LEU A 75 5.77 10.38 -5.16
C LEU A 75 7.18 10.11 -4.61
N ARG A 76 8.20 10.61 -5.31
CA ARG A 76 9.61 10.59 -4.88
C ARG A 76 9.85 11.43 -3.63
N GLU A 77 9.20 12.57 -3.48
CA GLU A 77 9.29 13.42 -2.30
C GLU A 77 8.53 12.82 -1.12
N THR A 78 7.33 12.27 -1.34
CA THR A 78 6.60 11.57 -0.27
C THR A 78 7.36 10.33 0.22
N ALA A 79 7.98 9.58 -0.70
CA ALA A 79 8.83 8.44 -0.34
C ALA A 79 10.10 8.88 0.40
N LYS A 80 10.74 9.98 0.00
CA LYS A 80 11.88 10.56 0.72
C LYS A 80 11.46 11.03 2.12
N GLU A 81 10.36 11.74 2.24
CA GLU A 81 9.83 12.28 3.50
C GLU A 81 9.45 11.14 4.47
N ALA A 82 8.86 10.05 3.98
CA ALA A 82 8.60 8.84 4.78
C ALA A 82 9.89 8.14 5.23
N THR A 83 10.91 8.08 4.36
CA THR A 83 12.20 7.45 4.69
C THR A 83 12.97 8.27 5.73
N GLU A 84 12.97 9.59 5.60
CA GLU A 84 13.62 10.48 6.57
C GLU A 84 12.90 10.45 7.93
N LYS A 85 11.55 10.46 7.95
CA LYS A 85 10.77 10.32 9.18
C LYS A 85 11.02 8.99 9.90
N ALA A 86 11.23 7.90 9.15
CA ALA A 86 11.58 6.60 9.72
C ALA A 86 12.98 6.62 10.36
N LYS A 87 13.98 7.26 9.71
CA LYS A 87 15.34 7.42 10.28
C LYS A 87 15.32 8.26 11.56
N GLU A 88 14.56 9.35 11.57
CA GLU A 88 14.44 10.23 12.74
C GLU A 88 13.80 9.50 13.93
N THR A 89 12.76 8.71 13.68
CA THR A 89 12.11 7.90 14.71
C THR A 89 13.05 6.81 15.26
N ALA A 90 13.88 6.21 14.41
CA ALA A 90 14.88 5.24 14.82
C ALA A 90 15.99 5.87 15.68
N LEU A 91 16.45 7.08 15.35
CA LEU A 91 17.41 7.84 16.15
C LEU A 91 16.84 8.23 17.52
N ALA A 92 15.59 8.69 17.56
CA ALA A 92 14.92 9.04 18.81
C ALA A 92 14.76 7.83 19.74
N ALA A 93 14.48 6.64 19.19
CA ALA A 93 14.43 5.40 19.96
C ALA A 93 15.82 5.00 20.51
N LYS A 94 16.88 5.18 19.72
CA LYS A 94 18.26 4.89 20.12
C LYS A 94 18.75 5.77 21.27
N GLU A 95 18.50 7.08 21.20
CA GLU A 95 18.89 8.01 22.27
C GLU A 95 18.11 7.74 23.57
N LYS A 96 16.79 7.49 23.47
CA LYS A 96 15.99 7.07 24.64
C LYS A 96 16.54 5.81 25.32
N ALA A 97 17.00 4.83 24.53
CA ALA A 97 17.61 3.61 25.09
C ALA A 97 18.95 3.89 25.79
N LYS A 98 19.74 4.86 25.29
CA LYS A 98 21.01 5.26 25.90
C LYS A 98 20.81 6.03 27.21
N ASP A 99 19.79 6.89 27.28
CA ASP A 99 19.40 7.59 28.52
C ASP A 99 18.83 6.66 29.59
N LEU A 100 18.11 5.61 29.20
CA LEU A 100 17.63 4.58 30.13
C LEU A 100 18.78 3.72 30.69
N ALA A 101 19.80 3.44 29.88
CA ALA A 101 20.99 2.70 30.30
C ALA A 101 21.91 3.52 31.23
N SER A 102 21.97 4.84 31.07
CA SER A 102 22.76 5.71 31.97
C SER A 102 22.08 5.94 33.32
N LYS A 103 20.76 5.75 33.42
CA LYS A 103 19.97 5.97 34.63
C LYS A 103 19.89 4.76 35.59
N THR A 104 20.38 3.58 35.18
CA THR A 104 20.42 2.38 36.02
C THR A 104 21.85 2.07 36.48
N GLY A 105 22.34 2.85 37.46
CA GLY A 105 23.50 2.46 38.26
C GLY A 105 23.18 1.31 39.23
N PRO A 106 24.14 0.45 39.58
CA PRO A 106 23.89 -0.78 40.34
C PRO A 106 23.43 -0.48 41.77
N GLN A 107 22.23 -0.95 42.14
CA GLN A 107 21.78 -1.00 43.54
C GLN A 107 22.62 -2.02 44.32
N LYS A 108 23.58 -1.53 45.12
CA LYS A 108 24.25 -2.32 46.17
C LYS A 108 23.20 -2.73 47.23
N LYS A 109 22.96 -4.03 47.39
CA LYS A 109 22.14 -4.59 48.48
C LYS A 109 23.00 -4.67 49.76
N PRO A 110 22.50 -4.27 50.95
CA PRO A 110 23.21 -4.49 52.21
C PRO A 110 23.06 -5.95 52.67
N HIS A 111 24.17 -6.53 53.13
CA HIS A 111 24.25 -7.82 53.81
C HIS A 111 23.87 -7.61 55.29
N TYR A 112 23.03 -8.48 55.85
CA TYR A 112 22.95 -8.66 57.31
C TYR A 112 23.25 -10.12 57.68
N VAL A 113 23.94 -10.24 58.82
CA VAL A 113 24.44 -11.46 59.48
C VAL A 113 23.33 -12.10 60.31
#